data_AF-A0A938H348-F1
#
_entry.id   AF-A0A938H348-F1
#
_cell.length_a   1.000
_cell.length_b   1.000
_cell.length_c   1.000
_cell.angle_alpha   90.00
_cell.angle_beta   90.00
_cell.angle_gamma   90.00
#
_symmetry.space_group_name_H-M   'P 1'
#
loop_
_entity.id
_entity.type
_entity.pdbx_description
1 polymer ?
#
loop_
_entity_poly.entity_id
_entity_poly.type
_entity_poly.pdbx_seq_one_letter_code
_entity_poly.pdbx_strand_id
1 'polypeptide(L)'
;MELRITPHGHVVADGGRKNPLAFRFAEHEAAGMVALAAGGVPECGGASLGFWHDVAAAFLRAVCHLPEGVDFTVEEIERPSPSQWVEWVLNAPPMPGGEYLAPDVLAAQWERMIEWTAARVAESGGLAAFLDAYAPRWARVGRVTLHLAENHDKGTDPLSETDGQMLMEGGTIPLAPCEPPPSFTV
;
A
#
# COMPACT_ATOMS: atom_id res chain seq x y z
N MET A 1 -0.51 3.50 16.27
CA MET A 1 -1.18 2.24 15.87
C MET A 1 -0.21 1.52 14.97
N GLU A 2 -0.03 0.24 15.20
CA GLU A 2 0.90 -0.60 14.46
C GLU A 2 0.20 -1.89 14.06
N LEU A 3 0.59 -2.49 12.95
CA LEU A 3 0.13 -3.81 12.58
C LEU A 3 1.19 -4.84 12.95
N ARG A 4 0.74 -5.96 13.50
CA ARG A 4 1.60 -7.09 13.85
C ARG A 4 1.12 -8.36 13.18
N ILE A 5 2.04 -9.26 12.94
CA ILE A 5 1.75 -10.60 12.41
C ILE A 5 1.74 -11.58 13.59
N THR A 6 0.75 -12.46 13.61
CA THR A 6 0.67 -13.55 14.59
C THR A 6 1.45 -14.78 14.09
N PRO A 7 1.83 -15.72 14.97
CA PRO A 7 2.45 -16.98 14.55
C PRO A 7 1.62 -17.81 13.56
N HIS A 8 0.31 -17.54 13.47
CA HIS A 8 -0.62 -18.17 12.54
C HIS A 8 -0.74 -17.42 11.19
N GLY A 9 0.05 -16.36 10.99
CA GLY A 9 0.04 -15.58 9.76
C GLY A 9 -1.14 -14.61 9.63
N HIS A 10 -1.78 -14.23 10.75
CA HIS A 10 -2.78 -13.17 10.79
C HIS A 10 -2.18 -11.80 11.15
N VAL A 11 -2.56 -10.78 10.40
CA VAL A 11 -2.36 -9.35 10.61
C VAL A 11 -3.41 -8.83 11.56
N VAL A 12 -2.96 -8.24 12.66
CA VAL A 12 -3.83 -7.64 13.66
C VAL A 12 -3.32 -6.26 14.04
N ALA A 13 -4.24 -5.34 14.30
CA ALA A 13 -3.90 -3.99 14.72
C ALA A 13 -3.72 -3.90 16.23
N ASP A 14 -2.61 -3.30 16.65
CA ASP A 14 -2.42 -2.84 18.03
C ASP A 14 -3.04 -1.45 18.18
N GLY A 15 -4.28 -1.43 18.67
CA GLY A 15 -5.07 -0.21 18.82
C GLY A 15 -6.33 -0.45 19.63
N GLY A 16 -6.73 0.54 20.43
CA GLY A 16 -7.99 0.48 21.18
C GLY A 16 -9.21 0.55 20.26
N ARG A 17 -10.32 -0.09 20.66
CA ARG A 17 -11.59 -0.16 19.89
C ARG A 17 -12.20 1.20 19.48
N LYS A 18 -11.69 2.31 20.01
CA LYS A 18 -12.07 3.67 19.62
C LYS A 18 -11.46 4.10 18.28
N ASN A 19 -10.40 3.45 17.82
CA ASN A 19 -9.84 3.70 16.49
C ASN A 19 -10.68 2.95 15.44
N PRO A 20 -11.29 3.64 14.45
CA PRO A 20 -12.15 3.00 13.46
C PRO A 20 -11.46 1.87 12.68
N LEU A 21 -10.17 2.04 12.36
CA LEU A 21 -9.43 1.01 11.64
C LEU A 21 -9.13 -0.21 12.52
N ALA A 22 -8.71 0.02 13.77
CA ALA A 22 -8.53 -1.08 14.73
C ALA A 22 -9.83 -1.85 15.00
N PHE A 23 -10.98 -1.16 14.99
CA PHE A 23 -12.29 -1.80 15.08
C PHE A 23 -12.54 -2.75 13.90
N ARG A 24 -12.24 -2.33 12.66
CA ARG A 24 -12.36 -3.20 11.47
C ARG A 24 -11.48 -4.44 11.56
N PHE A 25 -10.23 -4.30 11.99
CA PHE A 25 -9.33 -5.45 12.23
C PHE A 25 -9.86 -6.39 13.32
N ALA A 26 -10.58 -5.88 14.32
CA ALA A 26 -11.21 -6.69 15.35
C ALA A 26 -12.48 -7.42 14.88
N GLU A 27 -13.17 -6.90 13.86
CA GLU A 27 -14.28 -7.59 13.20
C GLU A 27 -13.76 -8.74 12.34
N HIS A 28 -12.82 -8.43 11.44
CA HIS A 28 -12.19 -9.39 10.56
C HIS A 28 -10.89 -8.80 9.98
N GLU A 29 -9.84 -9.60 9.89
CA GLU A 29 -8.55 -9.18 9.34
C GLU A 29 -8.69 -8.56 7.93
N ALA A 30 -9.37 -9.25 7.02
CA ALA A 30 -9.61 -8.74 5.67
C ALA A 30 -10.44 -7.44 5.64
N ALA A 31 -11.37 -7.25 6.59
CA ALA A 31 -12.13 -5.99 6.69
C ALA A 31 -11.21 -4.83 7.08
N GLY A 32 -10.27 -5.08 8.00
CA GLY A 32 -9.21 -4.14 8.35
C GLY A 32 -8.32 -3.79 7.17
N MET A 33 -7.89 -4.79 6.40
CA MET A 33 -7.04 -4.60 5.21
C MET A 33 -7.73 -3.77 4.12
N VAL A 34 -8.98 -4.10 3.77
CA VAL A 34 -9.76 -3.35 2.79
C VAL A 34 -10.00 -1.92 3.28
N ALA A 35 -10.34 -1.73 4.55
CA ALA A 35 -10.52 -0.39 5.13
C ALA A 35 -9.22 0.43 5.12
N LEU A 36 -8.07 -0.20 5.37
CA LEU A 36 -6.76 0.44 5.30
C LEU A 36 -6.48 0.95 3.88
N ALA A 37 -6.63 0.11 2.86
CA ALA A 37 -6.43 0.51 1.46
C ALA A 37 -7.45 1.56 0.97
N ALA A 38 -8.69 1.49 1.45
CA ALA A 38 -9.72 2.46 1.10
C ALA A 38 -9.49 3.85 1.73
N GLY A 39 -9.04 3.86 2.99
CA GLY A 39 -8.84 5.07 3.79
C GLY A 39 -7.50 5.77 3.56
N GLY A 40 -6.49 5.04 3.08
CA GLY A 40 -5.12 5.53 3.01
C GLY A 40 -4.35 5.33 4.32
N VAL A 41 -3.02 5.46 4.26
CA VAL A 41 -2.17 5.43 5.45
C VAL A 41 -2.43 6.70 6.27
N PRO A 42 -2.72 6.59 7.59
CA PRO A 42 -2.87 7.78 8.44
C PRO A 42 -1.56 8.59 8.47
N GLU A 43 -1.64 9.93 8.59
CA GLU A 43 -0.47 10.84 8.51
C GLU A 43 0.61 10.57 9.58
N CYS A 44 0.25 9.92 10.69
CA CYS A 44 1.18 9.45 11.72
C CYS A 44 1.25 7.91 11.80
N GLY A 45 1.01 7.23 10.68
CA GLY A 45 1.06 5.78 10.57
C GLY A 45 2.51 5.27 10.62
N GLY A 46 2.74 4.20 11.40
CA GLY A 46 4.03 3.52 11.41
C GLY A 46 4.32 2.79 10.08
N ALA A 47 5.57 2.41 9.87
CA ALA A 47 6.01 1.75 8.63
C ALA A 47 5.22 0.47 8.30
N SER A 48 4.81 -0.30 9.32
CA SER A 48 3.97 -1.49 9.13
C SER A 48 2.62 -1.17 8.50
N LEU A 49 2.00 -0.03 8.85
CA LEU A 49 0.74 0.40 8.22
C LEU A 49 0.94 0.74 6.75
N GLY A 50 2.05 1.38 6.40
CA GLY A 50 2.40 1.66 5.00
C GLY A 50 2.58 0.38 4.19
N PHE A 51 3.37 -0.56 4.70
CA PHE A 51 3.58 -1.86 4.06
C PHE A 51 2.27 -2.60 3.78
N TRP A 52 1.42 -2.78 4.81
CA TRP A 52 0.15 -3.49 4.65
C TRP A 52 -0.88 -2.71 3.82
N HIS A 53 -0.82 -1.38 3.84
CA HIS A 53 -1.61 -0.56 2.94
C HIS A 53 -1.27 -0.86 1.49
N ASP A 54 0.00 -0.95 1.13
CA ASP A 54 0.41 -1.17 -0.26
C ASP A 54 0.02 -2.55 -0.77
N VAL A 55 0.13 -3.58 0.07
CA VAL A 55 -0.38 -4.94 -0.20
C VAL A 55 -1.90 -4.92 -0.40
N ALA A 56 -2.65 -4.28 0.51
CA ALA A 56 -4.10 -4.20 0.40
C ALA A 56 -4.58 -3.31 -0.77
N ALA A 57 -3.81 -2.28 -1.11
CA ALA A 57 -4.07 -1.43 -2.27
C ALA A 57 -3.83 -2.20 -3.57
N ALA A 58 -2.83 -3.08 -3.63
CA ALA A 58 -2.65 -4.00 -4.76
C ALA A 58 -3.87 -4.93 -4.91
N PHE A 59 -4.42 -5.42 -3.81
CA PHE A 59 -5.65 -6.22 -3.83
C PHE A 59 -6.84 -5.42 -4.38
N LEU A 60 -7.09 -4.22 -3.88
CA LEU A 60 -8.18 -3.38 -4.41
C LEU A 60 -7.98 -3.00 -5.88
N ARG A 61 -6.74 -2.82 -6.35
CA ARG A 61 -6.46 -2.64 -7.79
C ARG A 61 -6.93 -3.84 -8.61
N ALA A 62 -6.59 -5.06 -8.18
CA ALA A 62 -7.01 -6.29 -8.86
C ALA A 62 -8.54 -6.41 -8.89
N VAL A 63 -9.21 -6.10 -7.77
CA VAL A 63 -10.68 -6.10 -7.68
C VAL A 63 -11.32 -5.05 -8.59
N CYS A 64 -10.75 -3.84 -8.70
CA CYS A 64 -11.26 -2.79 -9.57
C CYS A 64 -11.07 -3.05 -11.06
N HIS A 65 -10.19 -3.99 -11.46
CA HIS A 65 -9.99 -4.38 -12.85
C HIS A 65 -10.95 -5.48 -13.32
N LEU A 66 -11.80 -6.01 -12.44
CA LEU A 66 -12.79 -7.00 -12.81
C LEU A 66 -13.85 -6.39 -13.75
N PRO A 67 -14.29 -7.13 -14.79
CA PRO A 67 -15.27 -6.64 -15.74
C PRO A 67 -16.63 -6.40 -15.07
N GLU A 68 -17.23 -5.23 -15.30
CA GLU A 68 -18.59 -4.94 -14.85
C GLU A 68 -19.62 -5.73 -15.69
N GLY A 69 -20.55 -6.42 -15.01
CA GLY A 69 -21.71 -7.05 -15.66
C GLY A 69 -21.68 -8.58 -15.81
N VAL A 70 -20.61 -9.24 -15.35
CA VAL A 70 -20.57 -10.70 -15.15
C VAL A 70 -20.74 -10.98 -13.66
N ASP A 71 -21.32 -12.14 -13.31
CA ASP A 71 -21.35 -12.61 -11.93
C ASP A 71 -19.93 -12.62 -11.37
N PHE A 72 -19.70 -11.91 -10.26
CA PHE A 72 -18.39 -11.84 -9.63
C PHE A 72 -17.91 -13.26 -9.29
N THR A 73 -16.77 -13.67 -9.85
CA THR A 73 -16.10 -14.91 -9.47
C THR A 73 -14.76 -14.63 -8.79
N VAL A 74 -14.45 -15.42 -7.77
CA VAL A 74 -13.20 -15.28 -7.00
C VAL A 74 -11.97 -15.61 -7.83
N GLU A 75 -12.15 -16.41 -8.87
CA GLU A 75 -11.15 -16.83 -9.82
C GLU A 75 -10.66 -15.69 -10.71
N GLU A 76 -11.50 -14.67 -10.95
CA GLU A 76 -11.14 -13.53 -11.79
C GLU A 76 -10.21 -12.53 -11.08
N ILE A 77 -10.13 -12.55 -9.74
CA ILE A 77 -9.19 -11.69 -9.02
C ILE A 77 -7.76 -12.16 -9.32
N GLU A 78 -7.01 -11.30 -10.01
CA GLU A 78 -5.61 -11.52 -10.33
C GLU A 78 -4.79 -11.63 -9.04
N ARG A 79 -4.01 -12.71 -8.95
CA ARG A 79 -3.10 -12.97 -7.83
C ARG A 79 -1.70 -12.45 -8.18
N PRO A 80 -0.99 -11.83 -7.22
CA PRO A 80 0.40 -11.46 -7.42
C PRO A 80 1.26 -12.66 -7.80
N SER A 81 2.29 -12.40 -8.59
CA SER A 81 3.24 -13.41 -9.04
C SER A 81 4.10 -13.94 -7.87
N PRO A 82 4.68 -15.15 -7.99
CA PRO A 82 5.61 -15.68 -6.99
C PRO A 82 6.75 -14.71 -6.62
N SER A 83 7.28 -13.98 -7.59
CA SER A 83 8.33 -12.97 -7.37
C SER A 83 7.83 -11.75 -6.62
N GLN A 84 6.58 -11.33 -6.84
CA GLN A 84 5.99 -10.19 -6.12
C GLN A 84 5.84 -10.48 -4.63
N TRP A 85 5.46 -11.70 -4.26
CA TRP A 85 5.41 -12.12 -2.85
C TRP A 85 6.77 -12.03 -2.18
N VAL A 86 7.81 -12.52 -2.86
CA VAL A 86 9.19 -12.47 -2.37
C VAL A 86 9.66 -11.01 -2.24
N GLU A 87 9.37 -10.17 -3.23
CA GLU A 87 9.73 -8.75 -3.20
C GLU A 87 9.10 -8.02 -2.01
N TRP A 88 7.81 -8.25 -1.73
CA TRP A 88 7.16 -7.66 -0.57
C TRP A 88 7.78 -8.12 0.75
N VAL A 89 8.12 -9.41 0.88
CA VAL A 89 8.80 -9.92 2.09
C VAL A 89 10.17 -9.25 2.28
N LEU A 90 10.95 -9.11 1.20
CA LEU A 90 12.29 -8.52 1.26
C LEU A 90 12.28 -7.02 1.60
N ASN A 91 11.22 -6.31 1.20
CA ASN A 91 11.06 -4.88 1.46
C ASN A 91 10.22 -4.57 2.70
N ALA A 92 9.83 -5.59 3.46
CA ALA A 92 9.02 -5.40 4.65
C ALA A 92 9.80 -4.62 5.73
N PRO A 93 9.22 -3.57 6.32
CA PRO A 93 9.87 -2.84 7.39
C PRO A 93 9.93 -3.68 8.67
N PRO A 94 10.85 -3.37 9.60
CA PRO A 94 10.82 -3.96 10.94
C PRO A 94 9.46 -3.73 11.58
N MET A 95 8.77 -4.81 11.94
CA MET A 95 7.46 -4.78 12.58
C MET A 95 7.28 -5.98 13.50
N PRO A 96 6.39 -5.90 14.51
CA PRO A 96 6.17 -7.00 15.43
C PRO A 96 5.60 -8.22 14.69
N GLY A 97 6.22 -9.38 14.89
CA GLY A 97 5.86 -10.58 14.17
C GLY A 97 6.38 -10.62 12.72
N GLY A 98 7.21 -9.66 12.31
CA GLY A 98 7.85 -9.67 10.99
C GLY A 98 8.64 -10.96 10.71
N GLU A 99 9.11 -11.65 11.75
CA GLU A 99 9.75 -12.96 11.64
C GLU A 99 8.83 -14.07 11.09
N TYR A 100 7.51 -13.89 11.18
CA TYR A 100 6.51 -14.79 10.60
C TYR A 100 6.12 -14.39 9.17
N LEU A 101 6.61 -13.25 8.65
CA LEU A 101 6.30 -12.82 7.30
C LEU A 101 7.06 -13.69 6.30
N ALA A 102 6.30 -14.37 5.44
CA ALA A 102 6.82 -15.20 4.36
C ALA A 102 5.91 -15.07 3.13
N PRO A 103 6.38 -15.46 1.93
CA PRO A 103 5.57 -15.42 0.72
C PRO A 103 4.23 -16.17 0.87
N ASP A 104 4.26 -17.34 1.51
CA ASP A 104 3.06 -18.14 1.78
C ASP A 104 2.07 -17.45 2.73
N VAL A 105 2.57 -16.64 3.67
CA VAL A 105 1.71 -15.86 4.59
C VAL A 105 1.01 -14.73 3.84
N LEU A 106 1.72 -14.04 2.94
CA LEU A 106 1.11 -13.02 2.08
C LEU A 106 0.08 -13.64 1.12
N ALA A 107 0.39 -14.79 0.52
CA ALA A 107 -0.54 -15.51 -0.35
C ALA A 107 -1.79 -15.96 0.43
N ALA A 108 -1.63 -16.56 1.62
CA ALA A 108 -2.75 -16.95 2.46
C ALA A 108 -3.58 -15.73 2.91
N GLN A 109 -2.93 -14.58 3.15
CA GLN A 109 -3.63 -13.35 3.47
C GLN A 109 -4.41 -12.80 2.27
N TRP A 110 -3.87 -12.93 1.06
CA TRP A 110 -4.56 -12.58 -0.17
C TRP A 110 -5.82 -13.41 -0.37
N GLU A 111 -5.76 -14.73 -0.20
CA GLU A 111 -6.93 -15.61 -0.30
C GLU A 111 -8.00 -15.26 0.74
N ARG A 112 -7.62 -14.96 1.99
CA ARG A 112 -8.56 -14.47 3.00
C ARG A 112 -9.28 -13.18 2.59
N MET A 113 -8.60 -12.28 1.87
CA MET A 113 -9.22 -11.07 1.33
C MET A 113 -10.16 -11.37 0.17
N ILE A 114 -9.81 -12.32 -0.71
CA ILE A 114 -10.68 -12.81 -1.78
C ILE A 114 -11.98 -13.37 -1.19
N GLU A 115 -11.88 -14.33 -0.25
CA GLU A 115 -13.02 -14.99 0.37
C GLU A 115 -13.95 -13.99 1.07
N TRP A 116 -13.36 -13.07 1.84
CA TRP A 116 -14.13 -12.04 2.53
C TRP A 116 -14.84 -11.10 1.55
N THR A 117 -14.16 -10.69 0.47
CA THR A 117 -14.73 -9.82 -0.56
C THR A 117 -15.87 -10.52 -1.28
N ALA A 118 -15.71 -11.79 -1.65
CA ALA A 118 -16.75 -12.59 -2.29
C ALA A 118 -18.04 -12.65 -1.47
N ALA A 119 -17.90 -12.92 -0.16
CA ALA A 119 -19.05 -12.93 0.76
C ALA A 119 -19.75 -11.57 0.80
N ARG A 120 -18.99 -10.46 0.86
CA ARG A 120 -19.57 -9.11 0.90
C ARG A 120 -20.19 -8.69 -0.44
N VAL A 121 -19.62 -9.10 -1.56
CA VAL A 121 -20.17 -8.84 -2.90
C VAL A 121 -21.51 -9.54 -3.07
N ALA A 122 -21.62 -10.81 -2.66
CA ALA A 122 -22.87 -11.56 -2.67
C ALA A 122 -23.95 -10.91 -1.79
N GLU A 123 -23.57 -10.42 -0.61
CA GLU A 123 -24.49 -9.72 0.32
C GLU A 123 -24.92 -8.33 -0.17
N SER A 124 -24.02 -7.61 -0.84
CA SER A 124 -24.25 -6.24 -1.31
C SER A 124 -24.98 -6.19 -2.65
N GLY A 125 -25.17 -7.34 -3.31
CA GLY A 125 -25.85 -7.44 -4.62
C GLY A 125 -24.96 -7.06 -5.80
N GLY A 126 -23.63 -7.18 -5.66
CA GLY A 126 -22.68 -6.97 -6.75
C GLY A 126 -21.42 -6.19 -6.38
N LEU A 127 -20.44 -6.24 -7.28
CA LEU A 127 -19.12 -5.64 -7.08
C LEU A 127 -19.18 -4.10 -6.96
N ALA A 128 -20.02 -3.45 -7.76
CA ALA A 128 -20.17 -1.98 -7.71
C ALA A 128 -20.71 -1.51 -6.34
N ALA A 129 -21.70 -2.22 -5.78
CA ALA A 129 -22.26 -1.91 -4.46
C ALA A 129 -21.24 -2.15 -3.35
N PHE A 130 -20.45 -3.22 -3.45
CA PHE A 130 -19.32 -3.48 -2.55
C PHE A 130 -18.30 -2.33 -2.59
N LEU A 131 -17.85 -1.92 -3.78
CA LEU A 131 -16.87 -0.85 -3.91
C LEU A 131 -17.41 0.50 -3.40
N ASP A 132 -18.68 0.82 -3.63
CA ASP A 132 -19.30 2.04 -3.08
C ASP A 132 -19.33 2.02 -1.54
N ALA A 133 -19.66 0.88 -0.94
CA ALA A 133 -19.76 0.73 0.51
C ALA A 133 -18.41 0.69 1.23
N TYR A 134 -17.42 -0.01 0.66
CA TYR A 134 -16.16 -0.33 1.36
C TYR A 134 -14.94 0.44 0.82
N ALA A 135 -14.97 0.88 -0.44
CA ALA A 135 -13.84 1.57 -1.08
C ALA A 135 -14.32 2.65 -2.08
N PRO A 136 -15.09 3.67 -1.66
CA PRO A 136 -15.77 4.59 -2.57
C PRO A 136 -14.82 5.42 -3.45
N ARG A 137 -13.59 5.67 -2.98
CA ARG A 137 -12.54 6.33 -3.78
C ARG A 137 -12.07 5.44 -4.93
N TRP A 138 -12.06 4.13 -4.71
CA TRP A 138 -11.59 3.11 -5.65
C TRP A 138 -12.64 2.75 -6.72
N ALA A 139 -13.93 2.83 -6.37
CA ALA A 139 -15.05 2.71 -7.31
C ALA A 139 -14.95 3.68 -8.51
N ARG A 140 -14.24 4.81 -8.33
CA ARG A 140 -14.01 5.82 -9.38
C ARG A 140 -12.74 5.56 -10.19
N VAL A 141 -11.77 4.84 -9.62
CA VAL A 141 -10.44 4.58 -10.22
C VAL A 141 -10.48 3.39 -11.18
N GLY A 142 -11.41 2.44 -11.03
CA GLY A 142 -11.64 1.37 -12.02
C GLY A 142 -11.97 1.87 -13.44
N ARG A 143 -12.16 3.19 -13.63
CA ARG A 143 -12.36 3.85 -14.93
C ARG A 143 -11.10 4.48 -15.53
N VAL A 144 -9.99 4.55 -14.78
CA VAL A 144 -8.70 5.10 -15.22
C VAL A 144 -7.62 4.12 -14.79
N THR A 145 -7.15 3.32 -15.73
CA THR A 145 -6.00 2.43 -15.55
C THR A 145 -4.76 3.27 -15.22
N LEU A 146 -4.46 3.44 -13.94
CA LEU A 146 -3.17 3.95 -13.49
C LEU A 146 -2.19 2.78 -13.51
N HIS A 147 -1.36 2.70 -14.55
CA HIS A 147 -0.17 1.87 -14.48
C HIS A 147 0.74 2.49 -13.43
N LEU A 148 0.78 1.88 -12.24
CA LEU A 148 1.78 2.19 -11.23
C LEU A 148 3.12 1.63 -11.70
N ALA A 149 3.72 2.30 -12.67
CA ALA A 149 5.12 2.15 -13.01
C ALA A 149 5.89 3.31 -12.37
N GLU A 150 7.06 2.98 -11.82
CA GLU A 150 8.15 3.87 -11.39
C GLU A 150 8.03 4.43 -9.95
N ASN A 151 9.05 4.32 -9.09
CA ASN A 151 10.48 4.52 -9.35
C ASN A 151 11.38 3.48 -8.67
N HIS A 152 12.21 2.78 -9.44
CA HIS A 152 13.52 2.39 -8.94
C HIS A 152 14.44 3.59 -9.11
N ASP A 153 14.80 4.22 -8.00
CA ASP A 153 15.83 5.26 -7.99
C ASP A 153 17.12 4.67 -8.59
N LYS A 154 17.64 5.38 -9.58
CA LYS A 154 18.88 5.07 -10.28
C LYS A 154 20.04 5.26 -9.30
N GLY A 155 20.47 4.17 -8.67
CA GLY A 155 21.79 4.06 -8.07
C GLY A 155 22.88 4.24 -9.13
N THR A 156 23.25 5.49 -9.34
CA THR A 156 24.44 5.94 -10.07
C THR A 156 25.67 5.25 -9.49
N ASP A 157 26.33 4.40 -10.28
CA ASP A 157 27.73 4.06 -10.05
C ASP A 157 28.54 4.46 -11.29
N PRO A 158 29.39 5.48 -11.15
CA PRO A 158 30.63 5.47 -11.89
C PRO A 158 31.79 5.85 -10.98
N LEU A 159 32.35 4.88 -10.26
CA LEU A 159 33.74 4.98 -9.81
C LEU A 159 34.64 4.22 -10.80
N SER A 160 34.80 4.78 -12.01
CA SER A 160 36.01 4.55 -12.80
C SER A 160 37.00 5.67 -12.50
N GLU A 161 37.96 5.31 -11.66
CA GLU A 161 39.23 5.98 -11.45
C GLU A 161 39.91 6.32 -12.79
N THR A 162 40.27 7.59 -13.00
CA THR A 162 41.37 7.98 -13.89
C THR A 162 41.97 9.31 -13.41
N ASP A 163 43.24 9.20 -13.04
CA ASP A 163 44.24 10.23 -12.77
C ASP A 163 44.29 11.32 -13.86
N GLY A 164 44.33 12.59 -13.47
CA GLY A 164 44.30 13.72 -14.40
C GLY A 164 44.46 15.09 -13.73
N GLN A 165 45.70 15.53 -13.68
CA GLN A 165 46.27 16.74 -13.08
C GLN A 165 45.67 18.10 -13.51
N MET A 166 45.47 18.99 -12.53
CA MET A 166 45.78 20.45 -12.49
C MET A 166 45.07 21.42 -13.48
N LEU A 167 44.28 22.37 -12.96
CA LEU A 167 44.63 23.81 -12.84
C LEU A 167 43.46 24.66 -12.31
N MET A 168 43.84 25.69 -11.56
CA MET A 168 43.06 26.71 -10.86
C MET A 168 42.23 27.58 -11.83
N GLU A 169 41.12 28.14 -11.36
CA GLU A 169 40.81 29.59 -11.40
C GLU A 169 39.47 29.88 -10.70
N GLY A 170 39.41 31.01 -10.00
CA GLY A 170 38.39 31.35 -9.01
C GLY A 170 37.01 31.77 -9.55
N GLY A 171 36.04 31.76 -8.65
CA GLY A 171 34.71 32.31 -8.88
C GLY A 171 33.83 32.23 -7.63
N THR A 172 33.91 33.25 -6.77
CA THR A 172 33.00 33.47 -5.64
C THR A 172 31.59 33.69 -6.15
N ILE A 173 30.63 32.83 -5.76
CA ILE A 173 29.19 33.05 -6.01
C ILE A 173 28.61 33.76 -4.78
N PRO A 174 28.04 34.98 -4.91
CA PRO A 174 27.37 35.64 -3.80
C PRO A 174 26.03 34.96 -3.49
N LEU A 175 25.84 34.58 -2.23
CA LEU A 175 24.57 34.09 -1.69
C LEU A 175 23.52 35.22 -1.72
N ALA A 176 22.40 35.00 -2.39
CA ALA A 176 21.26 35.91 -2.36
C ALA A 176 20.55 35.83 -0.99
N PRO A 177 20.09 36.97 -0.42
CA PRO A 177 19.34 36.96 0.84
C PRO A 177 17.92 36.44 0.65
N CYS A 178 17.45 35.71 1.67
CA CYS A 178 16.14 35.10 1.77
C CYS A 178 15.07 36.17 2.03
N GLU A 179 14.15 36.39 1.07
CA GLU A 179 12.97 37.23 1.27
C GLU A 179 11.85 36.45 2.00
N PRO A 180 11.17 37.05 2.99
CA PRO A 180 10.02 36.42 3.64
C PRO A 180 8.72 36.56 2.81
N PRO A 181 7.76 35.62 2.94
CA PRO A 181 6.52 35.64 2.17
C PRO A 181 5.56 36.76 2.61
N PRO A 182 4.68 37.25 1.71
CA PRO A 182 3.77 38.34 2.02
C PRO A 182 2.67 37.90 3.01
N SER A 183 2.43 38.76 4.00
CA SER A 183 1.32 38.64 4.94
C SER A 183 0.00 38.98 4.24
N PHE A 184 -0.94 38.04 4.23
CA PHE A 184 -2.33 38.31 3.86
C PHE A 184 -3.09 38.79 5.10
N THR A 185 -3.54 40.05 5.09
CA THR A 185 -4.51 40.60 6.03
C THR A 185 -5.92 40.22 5.59
N VAL A 186 -6.76 39.87 6.56
CA VAL A 186 -8.18 39.45 6.42
C VAL A 186 -9.08 40.56 5.91
#